data_AF-A0A183GF58-F1
#
_entry.id   AF-A0A183GF58-F1
#
_cell.length_a   1.000
_cell.length_b   1.000
_cell.length_c   1.000
_cell.angle_alpha   90.00
_cell.angle_beta   90.00
_cell.angle_gamma   90.00
#
_symmetry.space_group_name_H-M   'P 1'
#
loop_
_entity.id
_entity.type
_entity.pdbx_description
1 polymer ?
#
loop_
_entity_poly.entity_id
_entity_poly.type
_entity_poly.pdbx_seq_one_letter_code
_entity_poly.pdbx_strand_id
1 'polypeptide(L)'
;MIKDMKQRLPIRWLAPEVLSTGTFTKKSDVYSFGVLLWEVLAGYRLSAPDKMPRGVRVIMTKQCFPGNPDERSRMSEVGRYCCMSYSYTGTKQCLA
;
A
#
# COMPACT_ATOMS: atom_id res chain seq x y z
N MET A 1 9.24 -21.78 2.56
CA MET A 1 9.61 -20.74 3.55
C MET A 1 10.12 -19.54 2.80
N ILE A 2 9.93 -18.32 3.31
CA ILE A 2 10.40 -17.06 2.70
C ILE A 2 11.94 -17.09 2.58
N LYS A 3 12.47 -17.84 1.61
CA LYS A 3 13.88 -18.10 1.42
C LYS A 3 14.40 -17.55 0.09
N ASP A 4 13.50 -17.22 -0.84
CA ASP A 4 13.86 -16.68 -2.16
C ASP A 4 12.87 -15.61 -2.65
N MET A 5 12.66 -14.55 -1.88
CA MET A 5 12.09 -13.33 -2.43
C MET A 5 13.09 -12.19 -2.27
N LYS A 6 13.72 -11.80 -3.39
CA LYS A 6 14.42 -10.51 -3.56
C LYS A 6 13.52 -9.29 -3.30
N GLN A 7 12.25 -9.48 -2.92
CA GLN A 7 11.28 -8.43 -2.64
C GLN A 7 11.24 -8.08 -1.15
N ARG A 8 11.32 -6.79 -0.83
CA ARG A 8 11.15 -6.26 0.52
C ARG A 8 9.67 -6.33 0.89
N LEU A 9 9.30 -7.29 1.73
CA LEU A 9 7.94 -7.42 2.25
C LEU A 9 7.70 -6.48 3.45
N PRO A 10 6.46 -6.02 3.67
CA PRO A 10 6.11 -5.16 4.80
C PRO A 10 5.92 -5.99 6.08
N ILE A 11 7.01 -6.55 6.61
CA ILE A 11 7.00 -7.54 7.72
C ILE A 11 6.14 -7.11 8.91
N ARG A 12 6.14 -5.80 9.26
CA ARG A 12 5.38 -5.27 10.40
C ARG A 12 3.86 -5.42 10.26
N TRP A 13 3.34 -5.52 9.04
CA TRP A 13 1.91 -5.65 8.76
C TRP A 13 1.50 -7.08 8.40
N LEU A 14 2.44 -8.02 8.28
CA LEU A 14 2.12 -9.39 7.88
C LEU A 14 1.58 -10.21 9.06
N ALA A 15 0.57 -11.02 8.77
CA ALA A 15 0.03 -11.98 9.72
C ALA A 15 1.05 -13.09 10.05
N PRO A 16 1.03 -13.67 11.25
CA PRO A 16 2.01 -14.67 11.69
C PRO A 16 2.02 -15.92 10.79
N GLU A 17 0.87 -16.33 10.27
CA GLU A 17 0.76 -17.42 9.30
C GLU A 17 1.45 -17.07 7.98
N VAL A 18 1.34 -15.82 7.51
CA VAL A 18 2.02 -15.36 6.28
C VAL A 18 3.53 -15.39 6.48
N LEU A 19 4.03 -15.01 7.66
CA LEU A 19 5.46 -15.07 7.96
C LEU A 19 5.99 -16.51 7.98
N SER A 20 5.18 -17.44 8.46
CA SER A 20 5.58 -18.84 8.64
C SER A 20 5.47 -19.65 7.34
N THR A 21 4.31 -19.57 6.67
CA THR A 21 3.98 -20.41 5.50
C THR A 21 4.07 -19.66 4.17
N GLY A 22 4.06 -18.32 4.19
CA GLY A 22 3.96 -17.50 2.97
C GLY A 22 2.56 -17.49 2.36
N THR A 23 1.54 -17.99 3.05
CA THR A 23 0.17 -18.11 2.53
C THR A 23 -0.65 -16.86 2.83
N PHE A 24 -1.01 -16.12 1.79
CA PHE A 24 -1.92 -14.98 1.89
C PHE A 24 -3.37 -15.44 1.79
N THR A 25 -4.23 -14.96 2.68
CA THR A 25 -5.65 -15.27 2.72
C THR A 25 -6.47 -14.03 3.06
N LYS A 26 -7.80 -14.09 2.85
CA LYS A 26 -8.70 -13.02 3.33
C LYS A 26 -8.56 -12.76 4.83
N LYS A 27 -8.14 -13.75 5.63
CA LYS A 27 -7.93 -13.58 7.09
C LYS A 27 -6.62 -12.87 7.41
N SER A 28 -5.56 -13.07 6.62
CA SER A 28 -4.33 -12.29 6.76
C SER A 28 -4.53 -10.82 6.39
N ASP A 29 -5.45 -10.52 5.48
CA ASP A 29 -5.83 -9.14 5.17
C ASP A 29 -6.54 -8.48 6.35
N VAL A 30 -7.41 -9.22 7.07
CA VAL A 30 -8.07 -8.74 8.29
C VAL A 30 -7.04 -8.42 9.39
N TYR A 31 -6.03 -9.27 9.57
CA TYR A 31 -4.93 -9.00 10.50
C TYR A 31 -4.19 -7.70 10.12
N SER A 32 -3.82 -7.55 8.85
CA SER A 32 -3.10 -6.38 8.33
C SER A 32 -3.93 -5.10 8.50
N PHE A 33 -5.25 -5.19 8.32
CA PHE A 33 -6.19 -4.09 8.58
C PHE A 33 -6.26 -3.71 10.07
N GLY A 34 -6.18 -4.68 10.98
CA GLY A 34 -6.09 -4.42 12.41
C GLY A 34 -4.84 -3.61 12.79
N VAL A 35 -3.68 -3.95 12.20
CA VAL A 35 -2.45 -3.18 12.37
C VAL A 35 -2.60 -1.76 11.82
N LEU A 36 -3.22 -1.59 10.66
CA LEU A 36 -3.50 -0.27 10.07
C LEU A 36 -4.35 0.60 11.01
N LEU A 37 -5.43 0.04 11.57
CA LEU A 37 -6.29 0.76 12.51
C LEU A 37 -5.52 1.18 13.77
N TRP A 38 -4.68 0.30 14.31
CA TRP A 38 -3.83 0.61 15.45
C TRP A 38 -2.95 1.84 15.15
N GLU A 39 -2.25 1.85 14.01
CA GLU A 39 -1.34 2.95 13.65
C GLU A 39 -2.08 4.28 13.46
N VAL A 40 -3.26 4.25 12.82
CA VAL A 40 -4.08 5.45 12.62
C VAL A 40 -4.53 6.02 13.97
N LEU A 41 -5.01 5.18 14.89
CA LEU A 41 -5.45 5.62 16.22
C LEU A 41 -4.30 6.09 17.11
N ALA A 42 -3.10 5.54 16.93
CA ALA A 42 -1.88 6.01 17.57
C ALA A 42 -1.33 7.31 16.96
N GLY A 43 -1.95 7.85 15.89
CA GLY A 43 -1.50 9.05 15.19
C GLY A 43 -0.19 8.84 14.43
N TYR A 44 0.18 7.60 14.15
CA TYR A 44 1.46 7.28 13.52
C TYR A 44 1.43 7.66 12.04
N ARG A 45 2.37 8.53 11.63
CA ARG A 45 2.56 8.92 10.24
C ARG A 45 3.95 8.51 9.79
N LEU A 46 4.01 7.47 8.96
CA LEU A 46 5.27 7.04 8.35
C LEU A 46 5.89 8.17 7.53
N SER A 47 7.19 8.38 7.72
CA SER A 47 7.97 9.17 6.78
C SER A 47 7.94 8.53 5.40
N ALA A 48 7.97 9.35 4.36
CA ALA A 48 8.04 8.86 2.99
C ALA A 48 9.22 7.89 2.82
N PRO A 49 9.02 6.68 2.26
CA PRO A 49 10.12 5.74 2.04
C PRO A 49 11.16 6.31 1.07
N ASP A 50 12.46 6.15 1.37
CA ASP A 50 13.54 6.67 0.52
C ASP A 50 13.50 6.14 -0.92
N LYS A 51 13.02 4.91 -1.10
CA LYS A 51 12.94 4.22 -2.40
C LYS A 51 11.56 4.31 -3.06
N MET A 52 10.69 5.23 -2.62
CA MET A 52 9.37 5.39 -3.22
C MET A 52 9.48 5.93 -4.67
N PRO A 53 8.82 5.30 -5.66
CA PRO A 53 8.79 5.82 -7.02
C PRO A 53 8.29 7.26 -7.06
N ARG A 54 8.95 8.13 -7.85
CA ARG A 54 8.62 9.57 -7.93
C ARG A 54 7.15 9.83 -8.23
N GLY A 55 6.53 9.04 -9.13
CA GLY A 55 5.11 9.16 -9.45
C GLY A 55 4.20 8.94 -8.25
N VAL A 56 4.45 7.87 -7.47
CA VAL A 56 3.69 7.56 -6.24
C VAL A 56 3.86 8.67 -5.21
N ARG A 57 5.08 9.19 -5.03
CA ARG A 57 5.34 10.31 -4.13
C ARG A 57 4.53 11.56 -4.50
N VAL A 58 4.46 11.89 -5.79
CA VAL A 58 3.70 13.05 -6.28
C VAL A 58 2.21 12.86 -6.02
N ILE A 59 1.66 11.68 -6.30
CA ILE A 59 0.25 11.37 -6.02
C ILE A 59 -0.05 11.54 -4.53
N MET A 60 0.74 10.90 -3.66
CA MET A 60 0.51 10.98 -2.22
C MET A 60 0.60 12.43 -1.71
N THR A 61 1.61 13.19 -2.12
CA THR A 61 1.84 14.55 -1.59
C THR A 61 0.96 15.63 -2.21
N LYS A 62 0.55 15.47 -3.47
CA LYS A 62 -0.19 16.51 -4.21
C LYS A 62 -1.69 16.19 -4.37
N GLN A 63 -2.06 14.92 -4.46
CA GLN A 63 -3.46 14.51 -4.66
C GLN A 63 -4.11 14.05 -3.36
N CYS A 64 -3.38 13.32 -2.51
CA CYS A 64 -3.97 12.72 -1.30
C CYS A 64 -3.81 13.60 -0.05
N PHE A 65 -2.65 14.24 0.13
CA PHE A 65 -2.31 14.95 1.37
C PHE A 65 -2.19 16.49 1.30
N PRO A 66 -2.90 17.23 0.43
CA PRO A 66 -2.94 18.68 0.54
C PRO A 66 -3.63 19.10 1.85
N GLY A 67 -3.14 20.22 2.42
CA GLY A 67 -3.69 20.82 3.63
C GLY A 67 -5.13 21.29 3.42
N ASN A 68 -5.44 21.80 2.22
CA ASN A 68 -6.78 22.18 1.80
C ASN A 68 -7.58 20.96 1.31
N PRO A 69 -8.77 20.68 1.85
CA PRO A 69 -9.64 19.59 1.38
C PRO A 69 -10.09 19.72 -0.08
N ASP A 70 -10.31 20.93 -0.58
CA ASP A 70 -10.85 21.18 -1.93
C ASP A 70 -9.82 20.87 -3.04
N GLU A 71 -8.54 20.83 -2.68
CA GLU A 71 -7.44 20.45 -3.57
C GLU A 71 -7.24 18.93 -3.66
N ARG A 72 -7.94 18.15 -2.82
CA ARG A 72 -7.82 16.69 -2.82
C ARG A 72 -8.50 16.12 -4.07
N SER A 73 -7.78 15.28 -4.80
CA SER A 73 -8.36 14.58 -5.95
C SER A 73 -9.43 13.58 -5.51
N ARG A 74 -10.33 13.25 -6.43
CA ARG A 74 -11.32 12.19 -6.20
C ARG A 74 -10.63 10.84 -6.16
N MET A 75 -11.18 9.91 -5.38
CA MET A 75 -10.64 8.54 -5.28
C MET A 75 -10.55 7.86 -6.66
N SER A 76 -11.50 8.11 -7.56
CA SER A 76 -11.51 7.59 -8.93
C SER A 76 -10.36 8.12 -9.81
N GLU A 77 -9.77 9.26 -9.46
CA GLU A 77 -8.61 9.84 -10.14
C GLU A 77 -7.31 9.22 -9.61
N VAL A 78 -7.19 9.10 -8.28
CA VAL A 78 -6.05 8.46 -7.62
C VAL A 78 -5.93 6.99 -8.04
N GLY A 79 -7.06 6.28 -8.10
CA GLY A 79 -7.12 4.87 -8.50
C GLY A 79 -6.62 4.62 -9.93
N ARG A 80 -6.89 5.55 -10.87
CA ARG A 80 -6.40 5.44 -12.26
C ARG A 80 -4.87 5.43 -12.33
N TYR A 81 -4.21 6.29 -11.58
CA TYR A 81 -2.74 6.32 -11.55
C TYR A 81 -2.14 5.06 -10.92
N CYS A 82 -2.75 4.53 -9.86
CA CYS A 82 -2.28 3.31 -9.24
C CYS A 82 -2.39 2.12 -10.22
N CYS A 83 -3.52 1.98 -10.92
CA CYS A 83 -3.72 0.96 -11.96
C CYS A 83 -2.70 1.06 -13.11
N MET A 84 -2.39 2.28 -13.58
CA MET A 84 -1.42 2.49 -14.66
C MET A 84 0.02 2.12 -14.24
N SER A 85 0.36 2.31 -12.96
CA SER A 85 1.69 1.99 -12.41
C SER A 85 1.99 0.48 -12.38
N TYR A 86 0.95 -0.35 -12.21
CA TYR A 86 1.05 -1.81 -12.17
C TYR A 86 0.97 -2.48 -13.55
N SER A 87 0.62 -1.72 -14.60
CA SER A 87 0.50 -2.27 -15.97
C SER A 87 1.86 -2.55 -16.63
N TYR A 88 2.98 -2.12 -16.02
CA TYR A 88 4.33 -2.43 -16.53
C TYR A 88 4.83 -3.83 -16.13
N THR A 89 4.14 -4.54 -15.22
CA THR A 89 4.46 -5.91 -14.81
C THR A 89 3.40 -6.91 -15.27
N GLY A 90 3.13 -6.95 -16.57
CA GLY A 90 2.67 -8.15 -17.31
C GLY A 90 1.46 -8.96 -16.81
N THR A 91 0.69 -8.49 -15.84
CA THR A 91 -0.49 -9.20 -15.32
C THR A 91 -1.67 -8.25 -15.34
N LYS A 92 -2.72 -8.71 -16.02
CA LYS A 92 -3.84 -7.89 -16.48
C LYS A 92 -4.69 -7.38 -15.31
N GLN A 93 -5.10 -6.12 -15.49
CA GLN A 93 -6.39 -5.56 -15.13
C GLN A 93 -6.73 -5.52 -13.63
N CYS A 94 -6.65 -4.31 -13.05
CA CYS A 94 -7.49 -3.96 -11.92
C CYS A 94 -8.95 -4.09 -12.38
N LEU A 95 -9.58 -5.24 -12.11
CA LEU A 95 -11.02 -5.38 -12.18
C LEU A 95 -11.62 -4.71 -10.94
N ALA A 96 -12.59 -3.84 -11.21
CA ALA A 96 -13.44 -3.19 -10.23
C ALA A 96 -14.21 -4.20 -9.36
#